data_AF-A0A6N3G994-F1
#
_entry.id   AF-A0A6N3G994-F1
#
_cell.length_a   1.000
_cell.length_b   1.000
_cell.length_c   1.000
_cell.angle_alpha   90.00
_cell.angle_beta   90.00
_cell.angle_gamma   90.00
#
_symmetry.space_group_name_H-M   'P 1'
#
loop_
_entity.id
_entity.type
_entity.pdbx_description
1 polymer ?
#
loop_
_entity_poly.entity_id
_entity_poly.type
_entity_poly.pdbx_seq_one_letter_code
_entity_poly.pdbx_strand_id
1 'polypeptide(L)'
;MLKKGKLLMFFGTLLLGLTSFIGFGQLVSAEETGSIVGNEKDEVVISQDLTKEELILELATNSNITKDQAEELLFPSSVRAKRSVEVEESNYAVVKAAWQDRTISDYFGSSRQVYFYCRTTEGGGFRAIKEIVYAGFNAGDKSFKGTLQYALPDPNRIHYTLNGDLHHNGTINASGGISIGVGGSSSMDFSIGGSSSFYQHLFRNLDLYF
;
A
#
# COMPACT_ATOMS: atom_id res chain seq x y z
N MET A 1 18.55 -31.66 68.74
CA MET A 1 18.53 -33.14 68.64
C MET A 1 18.23 -33.53 67.20
N LEU A 2 19.07 -34.41 66.63
CA LEU A 2 18.91 -35.24 65.41
C LEU A 2 17.51 -35.92 65.34
N LYS A 3 16.88 -36.39 64.24
CA LYS A 3 17.19 -36.59 62.80
C LYS A 3 15.89 -37.13 62.10
N LYS A 4 15.81 -36.97 60.76
CA LYS A 4 15.08 -37.79 59.73
C LYS A 4 13.53 -37.66 59.70
N GLY A 5 12.83 -37.69 58.55
CA GLY A 5 13.17 -38.01 57.16
C GLY A 5 12.04 -37.65 56.18
N LYS A 6 12.34 -37.82 54.88
CA LYS A 6 11.57 -37.43 53.67
C LYS A 6 10.16 -38.04 53.56
N LEU A 7 9.22 -37.31 52.94
CA LEU A 7 8.38 -37.87 51.88
C LEU A 7 8.05 -36.79 50.83
N LEU A 8 8.31 -37.16 49.57
CA LEU A 8 8.08 -36.42 48.34
C LEU A 8 6.72 -36.86 47.79
N MET A 9 5.86 -35.94 47.33
CA MET A 9 4.92 -36.22 46.25
C MET A 9 4.60 -34.94 45.47
N PHE A 10 5.05 -34.95 44.22
CA PHE A 10 4.63 -34.09 43.12
C PHE A 10 3.17 -34.37 42.76
N PHE A 11 2.36 -33.32 42.57
CA PHE A 11 1.29 -33.35 41.57
C PHE A 11 1.22 -31.99 40.90
N GLY A 12 1.67 -31.97 39.65
CA GLY A 12 1.50 -30.83 38.75
C GLY A 12 0.06 -30.79 38.22
N THR A 13 -0.43 -29.59 38.02
CA THR A 13 -1.62 -29.32 37.21
C THR A 13 -1.24 -28.36 36.09
N LEU A 14 -1.04 -28.97 34.92
CA LEU A 14 -0.87 -28.34 33.62
C LEU A 14 -2.24 -27.83 33.16
N LEU A 15 -2.39 -26.51 33.01
CA LEU A 15 -3.60 -25.88 32.49
C LEU A 15 -3.53 -25.84 30.96
N LEU A 16 -4.17 -26.79 30.29
CA LEU A 16 -4.35 -26.81 28.84
C LEU A 16 -5.59 -25.97 28.48
N GLY A 17 -5.37 -24.73 28.07
CA GLY A 17 -6.36 -23.94 27.34
C GLY A 17 -6.26 -24.23 25.85
N LEU A 18 -7.16 -25.07 25.32
CA LEU A 18 -7.41 -25.19 23.89
C LEU A 18 -8.21 -23.97 23.42
N THR A 19 -7.64 -23.13 22.56
CA THR A 19 -8.41 -22.23 21.70
C THR A 19 -8.37 -22.77 20.27
N SER A 20 -9.54 -23.12 19.76
CA SER A 20 -9.80 -23.61 18.43
C SER A 20 -9.41 -22.57 17.37
N PHE A 21 -8.49 -22.94 16.50
CA PHE A 21 -8.25 -22.25 15.24
C PHE A 21 -9.33 -22.68 14.24
N ILE A 22 -10.15 -21.73 13.77
CA ILE A 22 -10.97 -21.92 12.56
C ILE A 22 -10.06 -21.56 11.39
N GLY A 23 -9.37 -22.56 10.85
CA GLY A 23 -8.69 -22.46 9.56
C GLY A 23 -9.70 -22.72 8.45
N PHE A 24 -10.03 -21.70 7.67
CA PHE A 24 -10.61 -21.90 6.34
C PHE A 24 -9.47 -22.22 5.37
N GLY A 25 -9.21 -23.51 5.19
CA GLY A 25 -8.42 -24.00 4.06
C GLY A 25 -9.34 -24.17 2.86
N GLN A 26 -9.06 -23.46 1.76
CA GLN A 26 -9.54 -23.87 0.45
C GLN A 26 -8.53 -24.87 -0.14
N LEU A 27 -9.07 -26.01 -0.59
CA LEU A 27 -8.40 -27.01 -1.40
C LEU A 27 -7.96 -26.39 -2.73
N VAL A 28 -6.66 -26.40 -3.01
CA VAL A 28 -6.12 -26.20 -4.36
C VAL A 28 -5.75 -27.58 -4.91
N SER A 29 -6.39 -27.92 -6.02
CA SER A 29 -6.04 -29.07 -6.85
C SER A 29 -4.69 -28.82 -7.51
N ALA A 30 -3.78 -29.79 -7.40
CA ALA A 30 -2.54 -29.80 -8.17
C ALA A 30 -2.83 -30.37 -9.58
N GLU A 31 -2.36 -29.68 -10.62
CA GLU A 31 -2.16 -30.26 -11.95
C GLU A 31 -0.78 -29.83 -12.47
N GLU A 32 -0.11 -30.77 -13.14
CA GLU A 32 1.32 -30.81 -13.41
C GLU A 32 1.82 -29.85 -14.50
N THR A 33 3.00 -29.30 -14.21
CA THR A 33 4.12 -28.91 -15.09
C THR A 33 3.85 -28.50 -16.54
N GLY A 34 3.88 -27.18 -16.77
CA GLY A 34 4.45 -26.59 -17.98
C GLY A 34 5.68 -25.77 -17.59
N SER A 35 6.86 -26.13 -18.08
CA SER A 35 8.05 -25.27 -17.95
C SER A 35 7.81 -23.98 -18.73
N ILE A 36 7.67 -22.86 -18.01
CA ILE A 36 7.65 -21.53 -18.62
C ILE A 36 8.86 -20.78 -18.08
N VAL A 37 9.84 -20.53 -18.95
CA VAL A 37 10.85 -19.49 -18.75
C VAL A 37 10.09 -18.16 -18.76
N GLY A 38 9.65 -17.69 -17.59
CA GLY A 38 8.92 -16.45 -17.42
C GLY A 38 9.85 -15.34 -16.98
N ASN A 39 10.05 -14.33 -17.83
CA ASN A 39 10.45 -13.00 -17.37
C ASN A 39 9.26 -12.44 -16.55
N GLU A 40 9.31 -12.57 -15.22
CA GLU A 40 8.26 -12.04 -14.33
C GLU A 40 8.28 -10.51 -14.35
N LYS A 41 7.11 -9.93 -14.65
CA LYS A 41 6.85 -8.60 -15.21
C LYS A 41 6.35 -7.68 -14.09
N ASP A 42 6.90 -6.47 -13.98
CA ASP A 42 6.32 -5.43 -13.13
C ASP A 42 4.87 -5.20 -13.55
N GLU A 43 3.93 -5.30 -12.61
CA GLU A 43 2.50 -5.26 -12.89
C GLU A 43 1.94 -3.88 -12.55
N VAL A 44 1.48 -3.19 -13.59
CA VAL A 44 0.74 -1.94 -13.47
C VAL A 44 -0.73 -2.26 -13.66
N VAL A 45 -1.53 -1.98 -12.64
CA VAL A 45 -2.98 -2.20 -12.64
C VAL A 45 -3.68 -0.86 -12.55
N ILE A 46 -4.63 -0.62 -13.45
CA ILE A 46 -5.48 0.57 -13.44
C ILE A 46 -6.89 0.14 -13.09
N SER A 47 -7.52 0.82 -12.14
CA SER A 47 -8.92 0.56 -11.79
C SER A 47 -9.88 0.94 -12.92
N GLN A 48 -11.10 0.40 -12.85
CA GLN A 48 -12.23 0.99 -13.58
C GLN A 48 -12.48 2.44 -13.15
N ASP A 49 -13.32 3.14 -13.90
CA ASP A 49 -13.74 4.51 -13.57
C ASP A 49 -14.46 4.52 -12.23
N LEU A 50 -14.01 5.38 -11.33
CA LEU A 50 -14.53 5.55 -9.98
C LEU A 50 -15.17 6.92 -9.86
N THR A 51 -16.31 6.95 -9.16
CA THR A 51 -16.87 8.16 -8.59
C THR A 51 -15.98 8.71 -7.47
N LYS A 52 -16.24 9.96 -7.06
CA LYS A 52 -15.54 10.57 -5.93
C LYS A 52 -15.73 9.76 -4.64
N GLU A 53 -16.95 9.30 -4.38
CA GLU A 53 -17.29 8.52 -3.19
C GLU A 53 -16.59 7.17 -3.17
N GLU A 54 -16.53 6.48 -4.31
CA GLU A 54 -15.80 5.22 -4.45
C GLU A 54 -14.30 5.41 -4.27
N LEU A 55 -13.73 6.51 -4.77
CA LEU A 55 -12.32 6.84 -4.56
C LEU A 55 -11.98 7.03 -3.07
N ILE A 56 -12.85 7.75 -2.34
CA ILE A 56 -12.70 7.97 -0.90
C ILE A 56 -12.76 6.64 -0.14
N LEU A 57 -13.71 5.78 -0.50
CA LEU A 57 -13.86 4.45 0.11
C LEU A 57 -12.67 3.53 -0.20
N GLU A 58 -12.11 3.62 -1.40
CA GLU A 58 -10.90 2.88 -1.79
C GLU A 58 -9.74 3.26 -0.87
N LEU A 59 -9.46 4.56 -0.72
CA LEU A 59 -8.36 5.04 0.14
C LEU A 59 -8.58 4.68 1.61
N ALA A 60 -9.79 4.88 2.12
CA ALA A 60 -10.15 4.55 3.50
C ALA A 60 -9.87 3.07 3.80
N THR A 61 -10.26 2.19 2.87
CA THR A 61 -10.04 0.74 3.00
C THR A 61 -8.56 0.39 2.87
N ASN A 62 -7.87 0.91 1.84
CA ASN A 62 -6.48 0.60 1.56
C ASN A 62 -5.53 1.07 2.67
N SER A 63 -5.83 2.21 3.30
CA SER A 63 -5.00 2.80 4.36
C SER A 63 -5.52 2.52 5.78
N ASN A 64 -6.65 1.81 5.92
CA ASN A 64 -7.32 1.57 7.20
C ASN A 64 -7.54 2.84 8.03
N ILE A 65 -8.08 3.88 7.38
CA ILE A 65 -8.42 5.18 7.97
C ILE A 65 -9.92 5.44 7.85
N THR A 66 -10.44 6.44 8.57
CA THR A 66 -11.85 6.79 8.44
C THR A 66 -12.14 7.42 7.08
N LYS A 67 -13.41 7.36 6.64
CA LYS A 67 -13.87 8.03 5.43
C LYS A 67 -13.54 9.52 5.44
N ASP A 68 -13.75 10.19 6.57
CA ASP A 68 -13.49 11.62 6.71
C ASP A 68 -11.99 11.94 6.61
N GLN A 69 -11.12 11.09 7.17
CA GLN A 69 -9.68 11.21 7.01
C GLN A 69 -9.26 11.03 5.54
N ALA A 70 -9.81 10.02 4.86
CA ALA A 70 -9.55 9.81 3.44
C ALA A 70 -10.04 10.98 2.58
N GLU A 71 -11.21 11.54 2.89
CA GLU A 71 -11.74 12.71 2.19
C GLU A 71 -10.86 13.94 2.39
N GLU A 72 -10.35 14.20 3.60
CA GLU A 72 -9.46 15.35 3.84
C GLU A 72 -8.09 15.16 3.16
N LEU A 73 -7.59 13.92 3.03
CA LEU A 73 -6.36 13.64 2.29
C LEU A 73 -6.53 13.86 0.77
N LEU A 74 -7.62 13.36 0.19
CA LEU A 74 -7.90 13.48 -1.25
C LEU A 74 -8.37 14.89 -1.65
N PHE A 75 -9.17 15.51 -0.78
CA PHE A 75 -9.87 16.76 -1.06
C PHE A 75 -9.77 17.72 0.13
N PRO A 76 -8.55 18.14 0.49
CA PRO A 76 -8.33 19.02 1.63
C PRO A 76 -9.12 20.32 1.44
N SER A 77 -9.62 20.84 2.54
CA SER A 77 -10.49 22.03 2.58
C SER A 77 -9.90 23.27 1.86
N SER A 78 -8.57 23.42 1.86
CA SER A 78 -7.84 24.46 1.12
C SER A 78 -7.94 24.34 -0.41
N VAL A 79 -8.14 23.13 -0.91
CA VAL A 79 -8.30 22.80 -2.34
C VAL A 79 -9.79 22.81 -2.74
N ARG A 80 -10.68 22.45 -1.79
CA ARG A 80 -12.14 22.44 -1.95
C ARG A 80 -12.71 23.81 -2.34
N ALA A 81 -12.13 24.91 -1.83
CA ALA A 81 -12.52 26.28 -2.15
C ALA A 81 -12.17 26.73 -3.60
N LYS A 82 -11.23 26.06 -4.27
CA LYS A 82 -10.88 26.34 -5.68
C LYS A 82 -11.62 25.43 -6.68
N ARG A 83 -12.09 24.26 -6.24
CA ARG A 83 -12.69 23.23 -7.09
C ARG A 83 -14.23 23.24 -7.14
N SER A 84 -14.90 24.14 -6.43
CA SER A 84 -16.37 24.18 -6.29
C SER A 84 -17.17 24.45 -7.59
N VAL A 85 -16.51 24.56 -8.75
CA VAL A 85 -17.14 24.79 -10.07
C VAL A 85 -16.92 23.62 -11.04
N GLU A 86 -16.02 22.66 -10.77
CA GLU A 86 -15.58 21.63 -11.75
C GLU A 86 -15.79 20.17 -11.29
N VAL A 87 -16.42 19.93 -10.14
CA VAL A 87 -16.37 18.62 -9.43
C VAL A 87 -17.51 17.66 -9.77
N GLU A 88 -18.59 18.11 -10.39
CA GLU A 88 -19.80 17.28 -10.55
C GLU A 88 -19.66 16.15 -11.61
N GLU A 89 -18.69 16.22 -12.53
CA GLU A 89 -18.53 15.21 -13.63
C GLU A 89 -17.07 14.73 -13.81
N SER A 90 -16.30 14.64 -12.72
CA SER A 90 -14.92 14.13 -12.81
C SER A 90 -14.85 12.62 -12.57
N ASN A 91 -14.27 11.87 -13.52
CA ASN A 91 -13.93 10.46 -13.32
C ASN A 91 -12.57 10.32 -12.63
N TYR A 92 -12.47 9.31 -11.78
CA TYR A 92 -11.25 8.98 -11.05
C TYR A 92 -10.76 7.58 -11.38
N ALA A 93 -9.46 7.36 -11.21
CA ALA A 93 -8.81 6.07 -11.36
C ALA A 93 -7.81 5.87 -10.21
N VAL A 94 -7.55 4.62 -9.86
CA VAL A 94 -6.38 4.26 -9.07
C VAL A 94 -5.40 3.52 -9.95
N VAL A 95 -4.19 4.06 -10.07
CA VAL A 95 -3.06 3.36 -10.69
C VAL A 95 -2.26 2.71 -9.58
N LYS A 96 -2.05 1.40 -9.66
CA LYS A 96 -1.26 0.61 -8.71
C LYS A 96 -0.07 0.01 -9.43
N ALA A 97 1.11 0.16 -8.85
CA ALA A 97 2.33 -0.47 -9.32
C ALA A 97 2.86 -1.42 -8.25
N ALA A 98 2.86 -2.71 -8.56
CA ALA A 98 3.48 -3.76 -7.78
C ALA A 98 4.76 -4.23 -8.47
N TRP A 99 5.72 -4.68 -7.69
CA TRP A 99 6.95 -5.27 -8.22
C TRP A 99 7.42 -6.43 -7.35
N GLN A 100 8.24 -7.27 -7.96
CA GLN A 100 8.94 -8.35 -7.27
C GLN A 100 10.42 -7.98 -7.15
N ASP A 101 10.97 -8.05 -5.94
CA ASP A 101 12.41 -7.90 -5.78
C ASP A 101 13.11 -9.21 -6.10
N ARG A 102 13.88 -9.21 -7.18
CA ARG A 102 14.59 -10.40 -7.70
C ARG A 102 15.74 -10.85 -6.80
N THR A 103 16.16 -10.04 -5.83
CA THR A 103 17.29 -10.34 -4.95
C THR A 103 16.87 -10.97 -3.63
N ILE A 104 15.56 -11.17 -3.43
CA ILE A 104 14.99 -11.67 -2.19
C ILE A 104 14.06 -12.83 -2.53
N SER A 105 14.10 -13.89 -1.75
CA SER A 105 13.17 -15.01 -1.84
C SER A 105 11.73 -14.65 -1.45
N ASP A 106 11.48 -13.44 -0.95
CA ASP A 106 10.17 -13.01 -0.50
C ASP A 106 9.38 -12.42 -1.68
N TYR A 107 8.42 -13.19 -2.18
CA TYR A 107 7.45 -12.72 -3.15
C TYR A 107 6.57 -11.63 -2.51
N PHE A 108 6.76 -10.38 -2.92
CA PHE A 108 5.98 -9.26 -2.39
C PHE A 108 4.57 -9.17 -2.97
N GLY A 109 4.32 -9.81 -4.12
CA GLY A 109 2.99 -9.92 -4.73
C GLY A 109 2.19 -8.62 -4.73
N SER A 110 0.87 -8.73 -4.54
CA SER A 110 -0.04 -7.59 -4.44
C SER A 110 0.00 -6.89 -3.07
N SER A 111 0.85 -7.33 -2.14
CA SER A 111 0.83 -6.82 -0.75
C SER A 111 1.60 -5.51 -0.58
N ARG A 112 2.54 -5.21 -1.48
CA ARG A 112 3.35 -3.99 -1.44
C ARG A 112 3.24 -3.23 -2.74
N GLN A 113 2.61 -2.07 -2.68
CA GLN A 113 2.18 -1.36 -3.88
C GLN A 113 2.31 0.14 -3.68
N VAL A 114 2.89 0.82 -4.67
CA VAL A 114 2.71 2.27 -4.81
C VAL A 114 1.38 2.49 -5.51
N TYR A 115 0.61 3.45 -5.02
CA TYR A 115 -0.69 3.79 -5.58
C TYR A 115 -0.79 5.29 -5.86
N PHE A 116 -1.51 5.62 -6.94
CA PHE A 116 -1.78 6.98 -7.36
C PHE A 116 -3.28 7.14 -7.60
N TYR A 117 -3.91 8.01 -6.82
CA TYR A 117 -5.31 8.41 -7.00
C TYR A 117 -5.35 9.54 -8.01
N CYS A 118 -5.95 9.29 -9.16
CA CYS A 118 -5.86 10.15 -10.32
C CYS A 118 -7.24 10.67 -10.71
N ARG A 119 -7.30 11.94 -11.13
CA ARG A 119 -8.45 12.49 -11.86
C ARG A 119 -8.19 12.34 -13.35
N THR A 120 -9.16 11.83 -14.09
CA THR A 120 -9.04 11.50 -15.53
C THR A 120 -10.05 12.27 -16.39
N THR A 121 -9.85 12.31 -17.70
CA THR A 121 -10.83 12.79 -18.69
C THR A 121 -11.90 11.72 -18.99
N GLU A 122 -13.16 12.13 -19.23
CA GLU A 122 -14.16 11.27 -19.89
C GLU A 122 -14.09 11.39 -21.43
N GLY A 123 -14.29 10.25 -22.11
CA GLY A 123 -14.74 10.20 -23.51
C GLY A 123 -13.74 9.68 -24.54
N GLY A 124 -14.21 8.82 -25.47
CA GLY A 124 -13.56 8.55 -26.76
C GLY A 124 -12.53 7.42 -26.82
N GLY A 125 -12.45 6.55 -25.81
CA GLY A 125 -11.53 5.40 -25.81
C GLY A 125 -10.09 5.72 -25.37
N PHE A 126 -9.85 6.92 -24.85
CA PHE A 126 -8.55 7.36 -24.34
C PHE A 126 -8.67 7.95 -22.94
N ARG A 127 -7.98 7.34 -21.96
CA ARG A 127 -7.98 7.78 -20.57
C ARG A 127 -6.69 8.54 -20.27
N ALA A 128 -6.77 9.86 -20.27
CA ALA A 128 -5.64 10.71 -19.91
C ALA A 128 -5.73 11.12 -18.43
N ILE A 129 -4.61 11.06 -17.71
CA ILE A 129 -4.50 11.56 -16.34
C ILE A 129 -4.34 13.08 -16.40
N LYS A 130 -5.29 13.79 -15.79
CA LYS A 130 -5.22 15.26 -15.64
C LYS A 130 -4.39 15.66 -14.43
N GLU A 131 -4.52 14.88 -13.37
CA GLU A 131 -4.03 15.23 -12.04
C GLU A 131 -3.85 13.98 -11.19
N ILE A 132 -2.73 13.91 -10.46
CA ILE A 132 -2.57 13.00 -9.33
C ILE A 132 -3.07 13.75 -8.11
N VAL A 133 -4.18 13.28 -7.56
CA VAL A 133 -4.86 13.88 -6.39
C VAL A 133 -4.11 13.53 -5.12
N TYR A 134 -3.71 12.28 -4.98
CA TYR A 134 -2.97 11.75 -3.84
C TYR A 134 -2.12 10.56 -4.28
N ALA A 135 -1.01 10.32 -3.60
CA ALA A 135 -0.15 9.18 -3.83
C ALA A 135 0.25 8.57 -2.49
N GLY A 136 0.63 7.29 -2.48
CA GLY A 136 1.13 6.66 -1.28
C GLY A 136 1.71 5.28 -1.55
N PHE A 137 2.14 4.64 -0.46
CA PHE A 137 2.78 3.33 -0.52
C PHE A 137 2.20 2.43 0.57
N ASN A 138 1.74 1.25 0.17
CA ASN A 138 1.37 0.18 1.08
C ASN A 138 2.60 -0.74 1.25
N ALA A 139 3.07 -0.90 2.50
CA ALA A 139 4.21 -1.74 2.84
C ALA A 139 3.81 -3.16 3.27
N GLY A 140 2.52 -3.51 3.17
CA GLY A 140 1.97 -4.80 3.56
C GLY A 140 2.05 -5.01 5.06
N ASP A 141 2.71 -6.09 5.47
CA ASP A 141 2.92 -6.47 6.88
C ASP A 141 4.14 -5.78 7.53
N LYS A 142 4.71 -4.76 6.86
CA LYS A 142 5.88 -4.01 7.31
C LYS A 142 5.55 -2.52 7.46
N SER A 143 6.44 -1.83 8.15
CA SER A 143 6.44 -0.38 8.31
C SER A 143 7.48 0.23 7.38
N PHE A 144 7.12 1.25 6.58
CA PHE A 144 8.05 1.94 5.68
C PHE A 144 8.52 3.29 6.24
N LYS A 145 9.81 3.58 6.12
CA LYS A 145 10.44 4.87 6.40
C LYS A 145 11.22 5.32 5.17
N GLY A 146 10.92 6.48 4.63
CA GLY A 146 11.58 6.96 3.43
C GLY A 146 10.75 7.98 2.69
N THR A 147 10.93 8.03 1.37
CA THR A 147 10.29 9.03 0.52
C THR A 147 9.69 8.38 -0.72
N LEU A 148 8.49 8.81 -1.09
CA LEU A 148 7.89 8.58 -2.40
C LEU A 148 7.87 9.91 -3.16
N GLN A 149 8.75 10.04 -4.15
CA GLN A 149 8.75 11.15 -5.09
C GLN A 149 7.97 10.74 -6.33
N TYR A 150 7.15 11.63 -6.86
CA TYR A 150 6.34 11.35 -8.03
C TYR A 150 6.14 12.58 -8.90
N ALA A 151 5.97 12.33 -10.20
CA ALA A 151 5.72 13.34 -11.20
C ALA A 151 4.70 12.84 -12.21
N LEU A 152 4.01 13.79 -12.85
CA LEU A 152 3.15 13.53 -13.99
C LEU A 152 3.73 14.27 -15.21
N PRO A 153 4.82 13.78 -15.84
CA PRO A 153 5.45 14.49 -16.95
C PRO A 153 4.50 14.75 -18.13
N ASP A 154 3.63 13.79 -18.41
CA ASP A 154 2.60 13.87 -19.44
C ASP A 154 1.35 13.08 -19.01
N PRO A 155 0.20 13.24 -19.69
CA PRO A 155 -1.06 12.61 -19.27
C PRO A 155 -1.07 11.08 -19.23
N ASN A 156 -0.09 10.40 -19.84
CA ASN A 156 -0.06 8.94 -19.94
C ASN A 156 1.20 8.36 -19.28
N ARG A 157 1.92 9.17 -18.51
CA ARG A 157 3.14 8.76 -17.83
C ARG A 157 3.17 9.27 -16.41
N ILE A 158 3.24 8.35 -15.46
CA ILE A 158 3.63 8.67 -14.08
C ILE A 158 5.07 8.23 -13.89
N HIS A 159 5.91 9.14 -13.44
CA HIS A 159 7.26 8.81 -12.98
C HIS A 159 7.27 8.78 -11.46
N TYR A 160 7.92 7.78 -10.85
CA TYR A 160 8.11 7.79 -9.40
C TYR A 160 9.43 7.19 -8.96
N THR A 161 9.92 7.69 -7.83
CA THR A 161 11.01 7.12 -7.07
C THR A 161 10.54 6.81 -5.66
N LEU A 162 10.63 5.54 -5.26
CA LEU A 162 10.44 5.11 -3.88
C LEU A 162 11.80 4.75 -3.30
N ASN A 163 12.19 5.40 -2.22
CA ASN A 163 13.50 5.20 -1.60
C ASN A 163 13.35 5.21 -0.08
N GLY A 164 13.76 4.13 0.59
CA GLY A 164 13.68 4.04 2.03
C GLY A 164 13.92 2.65 2.56
N ASP A 165 13.49 2.42 3.80
CA ASP A 165 13.68 1.18 4.52
C ASP A 165 12.34 0.62 5.00
N LEU A 166 12.20 -0.69 4.88
CA LEU A 166 11.18 -1.49 5.53
C LEU A 166 11.67 -1.92 6.91
N HIS A 167 10.74 -1.89 7.85
CA HIS A 167 10.92 -2.28 9.24
C HIS A 167 9.85 -3.29 9.64
N HIS A 168 10.15 -4.16 10.59
CA HIS A 168 9.19 -5.18 11.06
C HIS A 168 7.96 -4.58 11.76
N ASN A 169 8.11 -3.41 12.37
CA ASN A 169 7.09 -2.77 13.19
C ASN A 169 7.34 -1.26 13.26
N GLY A 170 6.32 -0.55 13.71
CA GLY A 170 6.36 0.89 13.93
C GLY A 170 5.11 1.60 13.45
N THR A 171 4.79 2.72 14.07
CA THR A 171 3.67 3.57 13.65
C THR A 171 4.13 4.47 12.52
N ILE A 172 3.47 4.38 11.36
CA ILE A 172 3.79 5.23 10.21
C ILE A 172 3.15 6.59 10.36
N ASN A 173 3.95 7.64 10.16
CA ASN A 173 3.47 8.98 9.91
C ASN A 173 3.86 9.37 8.49
N ALA A 174 2.87 9.62 7.65
CA ALA A 174 3.05 10.14 6.31
C ALA A 174 2.80 11.65 6.31
N SER A 175 3.61 12.40 5.57
CA SER A 175 3.47 13.85 5.41
C SER A 175 3.87 14.29 4.00
N GLY A 176 3.35 15.43 3.55
CA GLY A 176 3.53 15.89 2.17
C GLY A 176 2.51 15.24 1.22
N GLY A 177 2.89 15.03 -0.04
CA GLY A 177 2.02 14.44 -1.04
C GLY A 177 0.90 15.37 -1.49
N ILE A 178 1.25 16.50 -2.12
CA ILE A 178 0.26 17.43 -2.66
C ILE A 178 -0.28 16.97 -4.02
N SER A 179 -1.47 17.45 -4.37
CA SER A 179 -2.04 17.24 -5.70
C SER A 179 -1.18 17.92 -6.77
N ILE A 180 -0.90 17.21 -7.87
CA ILE A 180 -0.13 17.75 -8.99
C ILE A 180 -0.86 17.52 -10.31
N GLY A 181 -0.85 18.54 -11.18
CA GLY A 181 -1.28 18.43 -12.57
C GLY A 181 -0.15 17.97 -13.49
N VAL A 182 -0.47 17.84 -14.77
CA VAL A 182 0.50 17.51 -15.84
C VAL A 182 1.66 18.52 -15.84
N GLY A 183 2.89 18.01 -15.95
CA GLY A 183 4.14 18.75 -15.83
C GLY A 183 4.61 18.98 -14.39
N GLY A 184 3.83 18.59 -13.39
CA GLY A 184 4.15 18.75 -11.97
C GLY A 184 4.92 17.58 -11.36
N SER A 185 5.50 17.84 -10.18
CA SER A 185 6.10 16.83 -9.31
C SER A 185 5.89 17.16 -7.83
N SER A 186 5.96 16.14 -6.98
CA SER A 186 5.75 16.23 -5.53
C SER A 186 6.48 15.09 -4.82
N SER A 187 6.53 15.17 -3.49
CA SER A 187 7.12 14.14 -2.62
C SER A 187 6.23 13.91 -1.42
N MET A 188 6.18 12.66 -0.96
CA MET A 188 5.61 12.23 0.30
C MET A 188 6.70 11.59 1.15
N ASP A 189 6.81 12.02 2.40
CA ASP A 189 7.76 11.51 3.38
C ASP A 189 7.05 10.61 4.38
N PHE A 190 7.64 9.44 4.61
CA PHE A 190 7.21 8.43 5.55
C PHE A 190 8.22 8.33 6.68
N SER A 191 7.74 8.50 7.91
CA SER A 191 8.54 8.34 9.11
C SER A 191 7.92 7.29 10.02
N ILE A 192 8.77 6.65 10.82
CA ILE A 192 8.34 5.67 11.82
C ILE A 192 8.49 6.29 13.21
N GLY A 193 7.39 6.30 13.97
CA GLY A 193 7.41 6.59 15.40
C GLY A 193 7.66 5.34 16.24
N GLY A 194 8.39 5.50 17.35
CA GLY A 194 8.70 4.42 18.29
C GLY A 194 9.93 3.58 17.93
N SER A 195 10.11 2.46 18.62
CA SER A 195 11.19 1.50 18.33
C SER A 195 10.80 0.65 17.12
N SER A 196 11.72 0.51 16.17
CA SER A 196 11.56 -0.33 14.99
C SER A 196 12.83 -1.10 14.69
N SER A 197 12.71 -2.32 14.15
CA SER A 197 13.85 -3.08 13.64
C SER A 197 13.90 -3.04 12.13
N PHE A 198 15.09 -2.72 11.59
CA PHE A 198 15.34 -2.76 10.15
C PHE A 198 15.08 -4.18 9.62
N TYR A 199 14.40 -4.24 8.49
CA TYR A 199 14.19 -5.47 7.74
C TYR A 199 14.95 -5.41 6.42
N GLN A 200 14.74 -4.33 5.65
CA GLN A 200 15.36 -4.21 4.33
C GLN A 200 15.33 -2.79 3.76
N HIS A 201 16.34 -2.44 2.95
CA HIS A 201 16.32 -1.26 2.09
C HIS A 201 15.53 -1.48 0.79
N LEU A 202 14.73 -0.50 0.41
CA LEU A 202 13.84 -0.49 -0.75
C LEU A 202 14.14 0.72 -1.63
N PHE A 203 14.54 0.46 -2.88
CA PHE A 203 14.76 1.49 -3.89
C PHE A 203 14.12 1.12 -5.21
N ARG A 204 13.25 1.97 -5.74
CA ARG A 204 12.64 1.84 -7.08
C ARG A 204 12.58 3.19 -7.76
N ASN A 205 12.85 3.21 -9.05
CA ASN A 205 12.79 4.39 -9.90
C ASN A 205 12.25 3.97 -11.26
N LEU A 206 10.99 4.31 -11.56
CA LEU A 206 10.24 3.71 -12.67
C LEU A 206 9.32 4.71 -13.36
N ASP A 207 9.08 4.43 -14.64
CA ASP A 207 8.03 5.07 -15.44
C ASP A 207 6.87 4.09 -15.62
N LEU A 208 5.67 4.57 -15.33
CA LEU A 208 4.40 3.87 -15.55
C LEU A 208 3.73 4.49 -16.76
N TYR A 209 3.41 3.68 -17.76
CA TYR A 209 2.75 4.10 -19.01
C TYR A 209 1.33 3.55 -19.09
N PHE A 210 0.42 4.33 -19.67
CA PHE A 210 -1.01 4.01 -19.81
C PHE A 210 -1.51 4.18 -21.25
#